data_AF-A0A961LYV4-F1
#
_entry.id   AF-A0A961LYV4-F1
#
_cell.length_a   1.000
_cell.length_b   1.000
_cell.length_c   1.000
_cell.angle_alpha   90.00
_cell.angle_beta   90.00
_cell.angle_gamma   90.00
#
_symmetry.space_group_name_H-M   'P 1'
#
loop_
_entity.id
_entity.type
_entity.pdbx_description
1 polymer ?
#
loop_
_entity_poly.entity_id
_entity_poly.type
_entity_poly.pdbx_seq_one_letter_code
_entity_poly.pdbx_strand_id
1 'polypeptide(L)'
;MSARLASLVGLLMLTAEGGAQTPDAPAHFVVGNLTGALNLRAGPSTTAAIVARLPPGTAVAGTQCRAAAGRTWCHVRAGQGGATGWAVADFLLPAGAAARAAAGSFDEIGVVICHVEGGAAERCDYGLARDPEGPMSLLIYLPDGATRRYDIDATTLSRDDGAGAPILSASADGWRLVDGASRYLLPGASLAP
;
A
#
# COMPACT_ATOMS: atom_id res chain seq x y z
N MET A 1 63.29 27.16 -0.49
CA MET A 1 63.56 26.65 -1.85
C MET A 1 62.54 25.54 -2.09
N SER A 2 61.42 25.84 -2.75
CA SER A 2 61.13 25.52 -4.18
C SER A 2 61.16 24.00 -4.46
N ALA A 3 60.18 23.34 -5.06
CA ALA A 3 59.11 23.82 -5.93
C ALA A 3 57.89 22.87 -5.99
N ARG A 4 56.84 23.45 -6.56
CA ARG A 4 55.48 22.99 -6.88
C ARG A 4 55.42 21.67 -7.67
N LEU A 5 54.38 20.88 -7.41
CA LEU A 5 53.60 20.24 -8.47
C LEU A 5 52.11 20.45 -8.16
N ALA A 6 51.47 21.26 -9.01
CA ALA A 6 50.03 21.35 -9.12
C ALA A 6 49.56 20.20 -10.02
N SER A 7 48.56 19.45 -9.59
CA SER A 7 47.81 18.60 -10.50
C SER A 7 46.32 18.93 -10.35
N LEU A 8 45.79 19.51 -11.43
CA LEU A 8 44.38 19.74 -11.69
C LEU A 8 43.65 18.39 -11.69
N VAL A 9 42.59 18.25 -10.90
CA VAL A 9 41.48 17.36 -11.25
C VAL A 9 40.19 18.17 -11.11
N GLY A 10 39.46 18.21 -12.21
CA GLY A 10 38.40 19.15 -12.50
C GLY A 10 37.19 19.06 -11.58
N LEU A 11 36.60 20.23 -11.38
CA LEU A 11 35.29 20.48 -10.83
C LEU A 11 34.23 19.79 -11.70
N LEU A 12 33.75 18.61 -11.28
CA LEU A 12 32.55 18.00 -11.85
C LEU A 12 31.34 18.68 -11.20
N MET A 13 30.74 19.62 -11.92
CA MET A 13 29.41 20.14 -11.62
C MET A 13 28.40 19.00 -11.79
N LEU A 14 27.94 18.39 -10.69
CA LEU A 14 26.74 17.56 -10.72
C LEU A 14 25.54 18.50 -10.90
N THR A 15 25.09 18.66 -12.14
CA THR A 15 23.73 19.10 -12.40
C THR A 15 22.81 17.97 -11.93
N ALA A 16 22.23 18.13 -10.73
CA ALA A 16 21.09 17.36 -10.32
C ALA A 16 19.91 17.78 -11.21
N GLU A 17 19.78 17.15 -12.37
CA GLU A 17 18.53 17.17 -13.12
C GLU A 17 17.52 16.41 -12.28
N GLY A 18 16.61 17.17 -11.65
CA GLY A 18 15.40 16.65 -11.04
C GLY A 18 14.53 16.02 -12.12
N GLY A 19 14.85 14.78 -12.47
CA GLY A 19 13.97 13.91 -13.23
C GLY A 19 12.72 13.70 -12.38
N ALA A 20 11.64 14.37 -12.77
CA ALA A 20 10.30 13.99 -12.35
C ALA A 20 10.05 12.57 -12.89
N GLN A 21 10.47 11.56 -12.13
CA GLN A 21 10.02 10.20 -12.32
C GLN A 21 8.51 10.27 -12.19
N THR A 22 7.81 10.16 -13.31
CA THR A 22 6.39 9.80 -13.23
C THR A 22 6.44 8.30 -12.99
N PRO A 23 6.05 7.79 -11.81
CA PRO A 23 6.01 6.36 -11.63
C PRO A 23 4.99 5.82 -12.65
N ASP A 24 5.41 4.88 -13.49
CA ASP A 24 4.53 4.15 -14.41
C ASP A 24 3.48 3.32 -13.64
N ALA A 25 3.69 3.14 -12.33
CA ALA A 25 2.73 2.56 -11.41
C ALA A 25 1.65 3.57 -10.98
N PRO A 26 0.37 3.17 -10.92
CA PRO A 26 -0.69 4.03 -10.40
C PRO A 26 -0.39 4.44 -8.96
N ALA A 27 -0.59 5.73 -8.66
CA ALA A 27 -0.48 6.23 -7.30
C ALA A 27 -1.66 5.70 -6.46
N HIS A 28 -1.39 5.18 -5.27
CA HIS A 28 -2.43 4.70 -4.38
C HIS A 28 -2.84 5.77 -3.37
N PHE A 29 -4.14 5.87 -3.13
CA PHE A 29 -4.71 6.82 -2.18
C PHE A 29 -5.77 6.19 -1.29
N VAL A 30 -6.02 6.79 -0.14
CA VAL A 30 -7.21 6.58 0.68
C VAL A 30 -8.01 7.88 0.77
N VAL A 31 -9.34 7.76 0.72
CA VAL A 31 -10.25 8.89 0.83
C VAL A 31 -10.23 9.41 2.27
N GLY A 32 -9.88 10.69 2.47
CA GLY A 32 -9.72 11.29 3.80
C GLY A 32 -9.96 12.79 3.82
N ASN A 33 -9.82 13.41 5.00
CA ASN A 33 -10.09 14.83 5.25
C ASN A 33 -11.52 15.28 4.94
N LEU A 34 -12.51 14.39 5.08
CA LEU A 34 -13.93 14.72 5.02
C LEU A 34 -14.76 13.87 5.99
N THR A 35 -15.94 14.37 6.34
CA THR A 35 -16.92 13.67 7.18
C THR A 35 -18.01 12.96 6.37
N GLY A 36 -18.23 13.37 5.13
CA GLY A 36 -19.19 12.76 4.19
C GLY A 36 -18.52 11.81 3.20
N ALA A 37 -19.17 11.57 2.06
CA ALA A 37 -18.59 10.81 0.96
C ALA A 37 -18.00 11.72 -0.12
N LEU A 38 -16.87 11.32 -0.69
CA LEU A 38 -16.22 11.97 -1.80
C LEU A 38 -16.95 11.62 -3.09
N ASN A 39 -17.40 12.62 -3.85
CA ASN A 39 -18.03 12.39 -5.13
C ASN A 39 -16.98 12.01 -6.19
N LEU A 40 -17.19 10.85 -6.81
CA LEU A 40 -16.51 10.45 -8.03
C LEU A 40 -17.34 10.94 -9.22
N ARG A 41 -16.72 11.65 -10.16
CA ARG A 41 -17.43 12.34 -11.24
C ARG A 41 -17.00 11.88 -12.63
N ALA A 42 -17.88 12.03 -13.62
CA ALA A 42 -17.60 11.67 -15.01
C ALA A 42 -16.50 12.54 -15.66
N GLY A 43 -16.24 13.73 -15.10
CA GLY A 43 -15.21 14.65 -15.58
C GLY A 43 -14.63 15.50 -14.44
N PRO A 44 -13.49 16.18 -14.66
CA PRO A 44 -12.78 16.96 -13.64
C PRO A 44 -13.43 18.34 -13.42
N SER A 45 -14.70 18.34 -13.01
CA SER A 45 -15.48 19.55 -12.74
C SER A 45 -16.51 19.27 -11.66
N THR A 46 -16.81 20.27 -10.83
CA THR A 46 -17.88 20.20 -9.82
C THR A 46 -19.28 20.12 -10.42
N THR A 47 -19.44 20.44 -11.71
CA THR A 47 -20.70 20.35 -12.46
C THR A 47 -20.85 19.03 -13.23
N ALA A 48 -19.79 18.23 -13.37
CA ALA A 48 -19.86 16.94 -14.05
C ALA A 48 -20.73 15.94 -13.25
N ALA A 49 -21.41 15.04 -13.96
CA ALA A 49 -22.28 14.04 -13.33
C ALA A 49 -21.53 13.20 -12.28
N ILE A 50 -22.19 12.92 -11.16
CA ILE A 50 -21.66 12.05 -10.12
C ILE A 50 -21.89 10.60 -10.56
N VAL A 51 -20.83 9.81 -10.64
CA VAL A 51 -20.87 8.40 -11.04
C VAL A 51 -20.80 7.45 -9.84
N ALA A 52 -20.20 7.90 -8.73
CA ALA A 52 -20.19 7.17 -7.46
C ALA A 52 -19.92 8.12 -6.28
N ARG A 53 -20.10 7.59 -5.06
CA ARG A 53 -19.71 8.27 -3.81
C ARG A 53 -18.83 7.33 -2.99
N LEU A 54 -17.67 7.81 -2.60
CA LEU A 54 -16.65 7.05 -1.88
C LEU A 54 -16.65 7.47 -0.40
N PRO A 55 -17.00 6.58 0.53
CA PRO A 55 -16.86 6.86 1.97
C PRO A 55 -15.41 7.16 2.36
N PRO A 56 -15.17 7.84 3.51
CA PRO A 56 -13.84 7.96 4.09
C PRO A 56 -13.23 6.56 4.34
N GLY A 57 -11.91 6.44 4.16
CA GLY A 57 -11.18 5.18 4.26
C GLY A 57 -11.19 4.34 2.98
N THR A 58 -11.97 4.70 1.96
CA THR A 58 -11.97 3.97 0.68
C THR A 58 -10.60 4.08 0.00
N ALA A 59 -9.96 2.94 -0.27
CA ALA A 59 -8.75 2.89 -1.08
C ALA A 59 -9.06 3.02 -2.58
N VAL A 60 -8.25 3.82 -3.28
CA VAL A 60 -8.35 4.04 -4.72
C VAL A 60 -6.98 4.00 -5.38
N ALA A 61 -6.93 3.55 -6.63
CA ALA A 61 -5.76 3.68 -7.49
C ALA A 61 -5.98 4.86 -8.44
N GLY A 62 -5.02 5.79 -8.49
CA GLY A 62 -5.03 6.96 -9.37
C GLY A 62 -4.09 6.79 -10.55
N THR A 63 -4.53 7.24 -11.72
CA THR A 63 -3.78 7.09 -12.98
C THR A 63 -3.32 8.42 -13.57
N GLN A 64 -4.10 9.49 -13.38
CA GLN A 64 -3.79 10.80 -13.96
C GLN A 64 -4.36 11.91 -13.09
N CYS A 65 -3.52 12.85 -12.67
CA CYS A 65 -3.94 14.07 -12.01
C CYS A 65 -3.76 15.29 -12.92
N ARG A 66 -4.71 16.22 -12.92
CA ARG A 66 -4.63 17.49 -13.67
C ARG A 66 -5.38 18.63 -12.99
N ALA A 67 -4.90 19.85 -13.22
CA ALA A 67 -5.63 21.06 -12.84
C ALA A 67 -6.80 21.29 -13.81
N ALA A 68 -8.01 21.48 -13.28
CA ALA A 68 -9.21 21.82 -14.03
C ALA A 68 -10.26 22.45 -13.10
N ALA A 69 -11.04 23.41 -13.62
CA ALA A 69 -12.10 24.08 -12.87
C ALA A 69 -11.64 24.63 -11.49
N GLY A 70 -10.43 25.19 -11.44
CA GLY A 70 -9.85 25.80 -10.23
C GLY A 70 -9.37 24.82 -9.15
N ARG A 71 -9.30 23.51 -9.45
CA ARG A 71 -8.86 22.46 -8.52
C ARG A 71 -7.98 21.43 -9.22
N THR A 72 -7.25 20.64 -8.44
CA THR A 72 -6.59 19.44 -8.95
C THR A 72 -7.56 18.26 -8.86
N TRP A 73 -7.70 17.55 -9.97
CA TRP A 73 -8.53 16.36 -10.09
C TRP A 73 -7.69 15.17 -10.47
N CYS A 74 -7.91 14.03 -9.83
CA CYS A 74 -7.29 12.77 -10.18
C CYS A 74 -8.34 11.81 -10.72
N HIS A 75 -8.02 11.17 -11.84
CA HIS A 75 -8.75 10.03 -12.33
C HIS A 75 -8.37 8.81 -11.50
N VAL A 76 -9.36 8.23 -10.83
CA VAL A 76 -9.18 7.16 -9.85
C VAL A 76 -10.15 6.02 -10.09
N ARG A 77 -9.79 4.85 -9.58
CA ARG A 77 -10.58 3.64 -9.57
C ARG A 77 -10.69 3.10 -8.14
N ALA A 78 -11.90 2.83 -7.68
CA ALA A 78 -12.15 2.24 -6.37
C ALA A 78 -11.97 0.72 -6.41
N GLY A 79 -10.97 0.21 -5.70
CA GLY A 79 -10.71 -1.24 -5.55
C GLY A 79 -10.60 -2.06 -6.84
N GLN A 80 -10.55 -3.37 -6.67
CA GLN A 80 -10.61 -4.34 -7.77
C GLN A 80 -12.06 -4.45 -8.30
N GLY A 81 -12.32 -3.86 -9.46
CA GLY A 81 -13.61 -3.97 -10.17
C GLY A 81 -14.59 -2.82 -9.91
N GLY A 82 -14.26 -1.88 -9.02
CA GLY A 82 -15.18 -0.79 -8.66
C GLY A 82 -15.17 0.40 -9.63
N ALA A 83 -15.95 1.41 -9.26
CA ALA A 83 -16.22 2.57 -10.09
C ALA A 83 -14.95 3.38 -10.41
N THR A 84 -14.95 3.98 -11.60
CA THR A 84 -13.86 4.82 -12.11
C THR A 84 -14.38 6.20 -12.47
N GLY A 85 -13.60 7.24 -12.19
CA GLY A 85 -13.92 8.62 -12.52
C GLY A 85 -12.98 9.62 -11.88
N TRP A 86 -13.38 10.89 -11.85
CA TRP A 86 -12.59 12.00 -11.36
C TRP A 86 -12.97 12.38 -9.93
N ALA A 87 -11.98 12.44 -9.05
CA ALA A 87 -12.12 12.92 -7.68
C ALA A 87 -11.21 14.14 -7.45
N VAL A 88 -11.61 15.04 -6.55
CA VAL A 88 -10.77 16.19 -6.16
C VAL A 88 -9.61 15.69 -5.31
N ALA A 89 -8.38 16.09 -5.67
CA ALA A 89 -7.15 15.59 -5.07
C ALA A 89 -7.00 15.93 -3.58
N ASP A 90 -7.61 17.03 -3.11
CA ASP A 90 -7.55 17.48 -1.71
C ASP A 90 -8.04 16.41 -0.69
N PHE A 91 -8.85 15.46 -1.15
CA PHE A 91 -9.41 14.37 -0.35
C PHE A 91 -8.76 13.01 -0.63
N LEU A 92 -7.69 12.96 -1.42
CA LEU A 92 -6.94 11.76 -1.75
C LEU A 92 -5.61 11.79 -1.01
N LEU A 93 -5.53 11.05 0.08
CA LEU A 93 -4.32 10.93 0.89
C LEU A 93 -3.43 9.82 0.33
N PRO A 94 -2.12 10.03 0.12
CA PRO A 94 -1.21 8.95 -0.30
C PRO A 94 -1.33 7.73 0.61
N ALA A 95 -1.36 6.53 0.01
CA ALA A 95 -1.59 5.28 0.72
C ALA A 95 -0.52 4.23 0.38
N GLY A 96 0.41 4.01 1.32
CA GLY A 96 1.31 2.86 1.29
C GLY A 96 0.59 1.54 1.62
N ALA A 97 1.32 0.43 1.57
CA ALA A 97 0.79 -0.92 1.76
C ALA A 97 -0.06 -1.07 3.03
N ALA A 98 0.40 -0.50 4.15
CA ALA A 98 -0.31 -0.52 5.43
C ALA A 98 -1.71 0.08 5.36
N ALA A 99 -1.82 1.29 4.80
CA ALA A 99 -3.10 1.98 4.65
C ALA A 99 -4.02 1.26 3.67
N ARG A 100 -3.46 0.70 2.58
CA ARG A 100 -4.23 -0.11 1.62
C ARG A 100 -4.77 -1.39 2.25
N ALA A 101 -3.94 -2.11 2.99
CA ALA A 101 -4.34 -3.34 3.67
C ALA A 101 -5.44 -3.07 4.70
N ALA A 102 -5.33 -2.01 5.50
CA ALA A 102 -6.38 -1.58 6.43
C ALA A 102 -7.70 -1.22 5.72
N ALA A 103 -7.62 -0.71 4.49
CA ALA A 103 -8.77 -0.40 3.65
C ALA A 103 -9.29 -1.59 2.81
N GLY A 104 -8.72 -2.80 2.99
CA GLY A 104 -9.13 -3.99 2.24
C GLY A 104 -8.71 -4.01 0.76
N SER A 105 -7.74 -3.17 0.38
CA SER A 105 -7.21 -3.12 -0.99
C SER A 105 -5.91 -3.91 -1.06
N PHE A 106 -5.95 -5.02 -1.79
CA PHE A 106 -4.85 -5.98 -1.86
C PHE A 106 -4.41 -6.23 -3.30
N ASP A 107 -3.11 -6.50 -3.46
CA ASP A 107 -2.49 -6.92 -4.71
C ASP A 107 -2.61 -8.45 -4.88
N GLU A 108 -2.72 -9.17 -3.76
CA GLU A 108 -2.96 -10.61 -3.71
C GLU A 108 -3.98 -10.94 -2.62
N ILE A 109 -4.91 -11.84 -2.95
CA ILE A 109 -5.88 -12.40 -2.01
C ILE A 109 -5.78 -13.91 -2.08
N GLY A 110 -5.75 -14.58 -0.93
CA GLY A 110 -5.63 -16.03 -0.88
C GLY A 110 -6.10 -16.60 0.44
N VAL A 111 -5.71 -17.86 0.68
CA VAL A 111 -6.01 -18.58 1.91
C VAL A 111 -4.72 -19.07 2.54
N VAL A 112 -4.58 -18.85 3.84
CA VAL A 112 -3.53 -19.44 4.68
C VAL A 112 -4.11 -20.52 5.58
N ILE A 113 -3.25 -21.47 5.98
CA ILE A 113 -3.56 -22.32 7.13
C ILE A 113 -3.17 -21.54 8.38
N CYS A 114 -4.16 -21.25 9.22
CA CYS A 114 -4.01 -20.51 10.46
C CYS A 114 -4.27 -21.45 11.64
N HIS A 115 -3.40 -21.41 12.63
CA HIS A 115 -3.59 -22.07 13.91
C HIS A 115 -3.56 -20.98 14.97
N VAL A 116 -4.73 -20.53 15.41
CA VAL A 116 -4.88 -19.53 16.46
C VAL A 116 -4.73 -20.18 17.85
N GLU A 117 -4.37 -19.38 18.86
CA GLU A 117 -4.16 -19.89 20.21
C GLU A 117 -5.40 -20.61 20.76
N GLY A 118 -5.23 -21.84 21.23
CA GLY A 118 -6.33 -22.66 21.76
C GLY A 118 -7.29 -23.21 20.71
N GLY A 119 -7.07 -22.93 19.42
CA GLY A 119 -7.90 -23.41 18.30
C GLY A 119 -7.27 -24.57 17.53
N ALA A 120 -8.05 -25.18 16.64
CA ALA A 120 -7.53 -26.12 15.65
C ALA A 120 -6.91 -25.38 14.46
N ALA A 121 -6.21 -26.10 13.59
CA ALA A 121 -5.78 -25.54 12.32
C ALA A 121 -6.97 -25.36 11.37
N GLU A 122 -7.14 -24.15 10.86
CA GLU A 122 -8.27 -23.74 10.03
C GLU A 122 -7.80 -22.95 8.79
N ARG A 123 -8.72 -22.67 7.88
CA ARG A 123 -8.47 -21.86 6.67
C ARG A 123 -8.86 -20.41 6.96
N CYS A 124 -7.90 -19.51 6.90
CA CYS A 124 -8.12 -18.08 7.03
C CYS A 124 -7.90 -17.41 5.67
N ASP A 125 -8.80 -16.52 5.27
CA ASP A 125 -8.56 -15.63 4.14
C ASP A 125 -7.46 -14.62 4.52
N TYR A 126 -6.63 -14.26 3.54
CA TYR A 126 -5.67 -13.17 3.70
C TYR A 126 -5.70 -12.25 2.48
N GLY A 127 -5.30 -11.02 2.72
CA GLY A 127 -4.97 -10.04 1.70
C GLY A 127 -3.56 -9.52 1.91
N LEU A 128 -2.86 -9.28 0.82
CA LEU A 128 -1.50 -8.75 0.82
C LEU A 128 -1.41 -7.51 -0.07
N ALA A 129 -0.96 -6.40 0.52
CA ALA A 129 -0.64 -5.16 -0.17
C ALA A 129 0.88 -4.98 -0.23
N ARG A 130 1.43 -4.59 -1.38
CA ARG A 130 2.87 -4.43 -1.63
C ARG A 130 3.15 -3.07 -2.23
N ASP A 131 4.08 -2.32 -1.64
CA ASP A 131 4.65 -1.17 -2.33
C ASP A 131 5.76 -1.67 -3.28
N PRO A 132 5.86 -1.18 -4.54
CA PRO A 132 6.75 -1.75 -5.58
C PRO A 132 8.23 -1.92 -5.19
N GLU A 133 8.74 -1.06 -4.32
CA GLU A 133 10.11 -1.11 -3.79
C GLU A 133 10.13 -0.92 -2.27
N GLY A 134 9.01 -1.23 -1.61
CA GLY A 134 8.72 -0.75 -0.27
C GLY A 134 8.19 -1.82 0.68
N PRO A 135 7.65 -1.40 1.83
CA PRO A 135 7.04 -2.31 2.77
C PRO A 135 5.83 -3.00 2.15
N MET A 136 5.51 -4.16 2.69
CA MET A 136 4.30 -4.90 2.39
C MET A 136 3.50 -5.12 3.67
N SER A 137 2.19 -5.26 3.52
CA SER A 137 1.28 -5.45 4.64
C SER A 137 0.37 -6.64 4.37
N LEU A 138 0.40 -7.59 5.29
CA LEU A 138 -0.43 -8.80 5.30
C LEU A 138 -1.59 -8.58 6.26
N LEU A 139 -2.83 -8.69 5.78
CA LEU A 139 -4.02 -8.75 6.63
C LEU A 139 -4.58 -10.17 6.62
N ILE A 140 -4.75 -10.78 7.80
CA ILE A 140 -5.36 -12.09 7.97
C ILE A 140 -6.74 -11.91 8.62
N TYR A 141 -7.77 -12.53 8.03
CA TYR A 141 -9.11 -12.62 8.59
C TYR A 141 -9.20 -13.87 9.46
N LEU A 142 -9.31 -13.69 10.76
CA LEU A 142 -9.30 -14.78 11.74
C LEU A 142 -10.69 -15.42 11.91
N PRO A 143 -10.78 -16.67 12.39
CA PRO A 143 -12.05 -17.39 12.51
C PRO A 143 -13.03 -16.76 13.52
N ASP A 144 -12.52 -16.00 14.49
CA ASP A 144 -13.30 -15.23 15.47
C ASP A 144 -13.91 -13.94 14.89
N GLY A 145 -13.66 -13.67 13.60
CA GLY A 145 -14.09 -12.46 12.91
C GLY A 145 -13.17 -11.25 13.13
N ALA A 146 -12.13 -11.39 13.95
CA ALA A 146 -11.11 -10.36 14.09
C ALA A 146 -10.19 -10.34 12.86
N THR A 147 -9.49 -9.22 12.67
CA THR A 147 -8.44 -9.11 11.67
C THR A 147 -7.10 -8.89 12.36
N ARG A 148 -6.03 -9.40 11.76
CA ARG A 148 -4.67 -9.14 12.23
C ARG A 148 -3.79 -8.69 11.09
N ARG A 149 -3.18 -7.51 11.23
CA ARG A 149 -2.31 -6.95 10.20
C ARG A 149 -0.86 -7.01 10.64
N TYR A 150 -0.02 -7.47 9.74
CA TYR A 150 1.43 -7.50 9.89
C TYR A 150 2.06 -6.61 8.84
N ASP A 151 2.88 -5.66 9.29
CA ASP A 151 3.69 -4.82 8.44
C ASP A 151 5.09 -5.40 8.35
N ILE A 152 5.52 -5.64 7.12
CA ILE A 152 6.76 -6.33 6.77
C ILE A 152 7.58 -5.34 5.95
N ASP A 153 8.75 -4.98 6.45
CA ASP A 153 9.76 -4.27 5.68
C ASP A 153 11.00 -5.17 5.52
N ALA A 154 12.07 -4.63 4.91
CA ALA A 154 13.29 -5.39 4.65
C ALA A 154 13.97 -5.97 5.91
N THR A 155 13.72 -5.37 7.08
CA THR A 155 14.44 -5.66 8.34
C THR A 155 13.53 -5.87 9.54
N THR A 156 12.28 -5.43 9.46
CA THR A 156 11.33 -5.44 10.55
C THR A 156 10.05 -6.15 10.16
N LEU A 157 9.45 -6.75 11.18
CA LEU A 157 8.16 -7.36 11.13
C LEU A 157 7.44 -6.92 12.40
N SER A 158 6.30 -6.26 12.22
CA SER A 158 5.51 -5.74 13.32
C SER A 158 4.03 -6.03 13.10
N ARG A 159 3.28 -6.06 14.20
CA ARG A 159 1.82 -6.13 14.17
C ARG A 159 1.25 -4.73 14.31
N ASP A 160 0.09 -4.49 13.72
CA ASP A 160 -0.59 -3.20 13.73
C ASP A 160 -0.98 -2.67 15.11
N ASP A 161 -1.31 -3.56 16.05
CA ASP A 161 -1.59 -3.24 17.45
C ASP A 161 -0.31 -3.05 18.31
N GLY A 162 0.88 -3.27 17.73
CA GLY A 162 2.17 -3.24 18.43
C GLY A 162 2.39 -4.41 19.38
N ALA A 163 1.51 -5.41 19.41
CA ALA A 163 1.59 -6.54 20.33
C ALA A 163 2.51 -7.65 19.81
N GLY A 164 3.08 -8.38 20.77
CA GLY A 164 3.90 -9.57 20.53
C GLY A 164 5.23 -9.29 19.83
N ALA A 165 5.87 -10.38 19.40
CA ALA A 165 7.13 -10.37 18.67
C ALA A 165 7.02 -11.36 17.51
N PRO A 166 6.29 -11.02 16.44
CA PRO A 166 6.09 -11.92 15.32
C PRO A 166 7.43 -12.27 14.67
N ILE A 167 7.53 -13.51 14.19
CA ILE A 167 8.70 -14.04 13.50
C ILE A 167 8.25 -14.62 12.18
N LEU A 168 8.85 -14.15 11.10
CA LEU A 168 8.67 -14.71 9.76
C LEU A 168 9.91 -15.53 9.39
N SER A 169 9.69 -16.74 8.90
CA SER A 169 10.77 -17.66 8.52
C SER A 169 10.39 -18.46 7.28
N ALA A 170 11.37 -18.76 6.42
CA ALA A 170 11.17 -19.70 5.33
C ALA A 170 10.89 -21.12 5.87
N SER A 171 10.08 -21.88 5.15
CA SER A 171 9.68 -23.25 5.42
C SER A 171 9.71 -24.06 4.12
N ALA A 172 9.69 -25.40 4.20
CA ALA A 172 9.62 -26.26 3.02
C ALA A 172 8.35 -25.97 2.19
N ASP A 173 7.26 -25.61 2.87
CA ASP A 173 5.94 -25.40 2.26
C ASP A 173 5.60 -23.91 1.99
N GLY A 174 6.58 -23.01 2.14
CA GLY A 174 6.40 -21.57 1.92
C GLY A 174 6.96 -20.72 3.06
N TRP A 175 6.19 -19.72 3.51
CA TRP A 175 6.59 -18.83 4.59
C TRP A 175 5.79 -19.08 5.85
N ARG A 176 6.48 -19.23 6.98
CA ARG A 176 5.86 -19.46 8.28
C ARG A 176 5.97 -18.21 9.12
N LEU A 177 4.81 -17.63 9.43
CA LEU A 177 4.66 -16.55 10.39
C LEU A 177 4.22 -17.12 11.73
N VAL A 178 5.00 -16.85 12.78
CA VAL A 178 4.71 -17.26 14.16
C VAL A 178 4.52 -16.02 15.00
N ASP A 179 3.47 -16.00 15.80
CA ASP A 179 3.13 -14.87 16.64
C ASP A 179 2.51 -15.35 17.96
N GLY A 180 3.35 -15.44 18.99
CA GLY A 180 3.01 -16.14 20.22
C GLY A 180 2.72 -17.62 19.96
N ALA A 181 1.53 -18.09 20.36
CA ALA A 181 1.06 -19.44 20.05
C ALA A 181 0.47 -19.56 18.64
N SER A 182 0.18 -18.44 17.97
CA SER A 182 -0.43 -18.42 16.64
C SER A 182 0.57 -18.74 15.55
N ARG A 183 0.16 -19.52 14.55
CA ARG A 183 1.02 -19.94 13.42
C ARG A 183 0.24 -19.80 12.12
N TYR A 184 0.88 -19.23 11.12
CA TYR A 184 0.32 -19.06 9.78
C TYR A 184 1.31 -19.57 8.74
N LEU A 185 0.83 -20.35 7.77
CA LEU A 185 1.60 -20.81 6.63
C LEU A 185 1.12 -20.09 5.37
N LEU A 186 1.96 -19.21 4.84
CA LEU A 186 1.74 -18.49 3.59
C LEU A 186 2.37 -19.24 2.41
N PRO A 187 1.77 -19.17 1.21
CA PRO A 187 2.38 -19.71 0.01
C PRO A 187 3.76 -19.09 -0.27
N GLY A 188 4.70 -19.89 -0.81
CA GLY A 188 6.08 -19.43 -1.04
C GLY A 188 6.20 -18.22 -1.97
N ALA A 189 5.33 -18.10 -2.97
CA ALA A 189 5.30 -17.00 -3.92
C ALA A 189 4.78 -15.68 -3.31
N SER A 190 4.05 -15.74 -2.19
CA SER A 190 3.35 -14.57 -1.64
C SER A 190 4.31 -13.49 -1.12
N LEU A 191 5.49 -13.85 -0.63
CA LEU A 191 6.48 -12.90 -0.10
C LEU A 191 7.72 -12.77 -0.99
N ALA A 192 7.64 -13.25 -2.24
CA ALA A 192 8.66 -12.94 -3.23
C ALA A 192 8.57 -11.45 -3.62
N PRO A 193 9.72 -10.77 -3.82
CA PRO A 193 9.74 -9.39 -4.31
C PRO A 193 9.15 -9.27 -5.72
#